data_AF-A0A967YR40-F1
#
_entry.id   AF-A0A967YR40-F1
#
_cell.length_a   1.000
_cell.length_b   1.000
_cell.length_c   1.000
_cell.angle_alpha   90.00
_cell.angle_beta   90.00
_cell.angle_gamma   90.00
#
_symmetry.space_group_name_H-M   'P 1'
#
loop_
_entity.id
_entity.type
_entity.pdbx_description
1 polymer ?
#
loop_
_entity_poly.entity_id
_entity_poly.type
_entity_poly.pdbx_seq_one_letter_code
_entity_poly.pdbx_strand_id
1 'polypeptide(L)'
;MSLHLVAHAGEAAGPESIWDAINYLKVERIGHGVTASRDPELIDCLLKRDITIEMCPTSNLRTGVVPSLQKHPIRTFFDRCIKVTVNTDDPSMFNTDM
;
A
#
# COMPACT_ATOMS: atom_id res chain seq x y z
N MET A 1 -0.52 -22.13 -16.09
CA MET A 1 -0.09 -20.77 -15.69
C MET A 1 -1.27 -20.10 -14.99
N SER A 2 -1.09 -19.62 -13.76
CA SER A 2 -2.09 -18.83 -13.03
C SER A 2 -1.82 -17.34 -13.20
N LEU A 3 -2.83 -16.51 -12.95
CA LEU A 3 -2.67 -15.05 -12.85
C LEU A 3 -2.15 -14.68 -11.46
N HIS A 4 -1.20 -13.75 -11.40
CA HIS A 4 -0.72 -13.16 -10.14
C HIS A 4 -1.74 -12.17 -9.60
N LEU A 5 -1.90 -12.13 -8.27
CA LEU A 5 -2.98 -11.39 -7.62
C LEU A 5 -2.49 -10.13 -6.91
N VAL A 6 -3.19 -9.02 -7.16
CA VAL A 6 -3.04 -7.72 -6.51
C VAL A 6 -4.42 -7.13 -6.25
N ALA A 7 -4.58 -6.41 -5.15
CA ALA A 7 -5.82 -5.69 -4.85
C ALA A 7 -5.50 -4.29 -4.32
N HIS A 8 -6.35 -3.31 -4.66
CA HIS A 8 -6.40 -2.05 -3.94
C HIS A 8 -7.01 -2.29 -2.57
N ALA A 9 -6.27 -1.99 -1.52
CA ALA A 9 -6.72 -2.16 -0.15
C ALA A 9 -5.99 -1.18 0.78
N GLY A 10 -6.66 -0.78 1.85
CA GLY A 10 -6.08 0.10 2.87
C GLY A 10 -5.73 1.50 2.38
N GLU A 11 -6.40 1.97 1.33
CA GLU A 11 -6.40 3.37 0.93
C GLU A 11 -7.59 4.10 1.56
N ALA A 12 -8.78 3.99 0.96
CA ALA A 12 -10.02 4.58 1.49
C ALA A 12 -10.56 3.85 2.73
N ALA A 13 -10.35 2.52 2.80
CA ALA A 13 -10.75 1.67 3.92
C ALA A 13 -9.60 1.46 4.93
N GLY A 14 -9.92 0.93 6.10
CA GLY A 14 -8.94 0.64 7.14
C GLY A 14 -8.11 -0.63 6.87
N PRO A 15 -7.25 -1.02 7.83
CA PRO A 15 -6.39 -2.20 7.76
C PRO A 15 -7.15 -3.51 7.52
N GLU A 16 -8.43 -3.57 7.92
CA GLU A 16 -9.31 -4.72 7.71
C GLU A 16 -9.43 -5.10 6.23
N SER A 17 -9.46 -4.12 5.32
CA SER A 17 -9.50 -4.40 3.88
C SER A 17 -8.21 -5.06 3.37
N ILE A 18 -7.06 -4.75 3.99
CA ILE A 18 -5.77 -5.36 3.67
C ILE A 18 -5.76 -6.80 4.19
N TRP A 19 -6.24 -7.03 5.41
CA TRP A 19 -6.40 -8.37 5.95
C TRP A 19 -7.32 -9.24 5.08
N ASP A 20 -8.43 -8.69 4.60
CA ASP A 20 -9.35 -9.40 3.70
C ASP A 20 -8.68 -9.74 2.36
N ALA A 21 -7.94 -8.80 1.77
CA ALA A 21 -7.17 -9.05 0.56
C ALA A 21 -6.12 -10.16 0.75
N ILE A 22 -5.42 -10.15 1.89
CA ILE A 22 -4.42 -11.17 2.23
C ILE A 22 -5.07 -12.53 2.50
N ASN A 23 -6.16 -12.57 3.28
CA ASN A 23 -6.71 -13.81 3.82
C ASN A 23 -7.71 -14.47 2.88
N TYR A 24 -8.51 -13.71 2.14
CA TYR A 24 -9.53 -14.25 1.24
C TYR A 24 -9.09 -14.21 -0.22
N LEU A 25 -8.47 -13.11 -0.66
CA LEU A 25 -8.04 -12.97 -2.06
C LEU A 25 -6.65 -13.56 -2.32
N LYS A 26 -5.86 -13.83 -1.28
CA LYS A 26 -4.51 -14.41 -1.37
C LYS A 26 -3.57 -13.62 -2.28
N VAL A 27 -3.64 -12.29 -2.18
CA VAL A 27 -2.83 -11.39 -2.99
C VAL A 27 -1.33 -11.50 -2.69
N GLU A 28 -0.52 -11.27 -3.71
CA GLU A 28 0.94 -11.21 -3.63
C GLU A 28 1.43 -9.77 -3.45
N ARG A 29 0.58 -8.79 -3.81
CA ARG A 29 0.84 -7.35 -3.68
C ARG A 29 -0.40 -6.59 -3.21
N ILE A 30 -0.19 -5.45 -2.56
CA ILE A 30 -1.23 -4.53 -2.13
C ILE A 30 -1.02 -3.18 -2.80
N GLY A 31 -2.05 -2.71 -3.52
CA GLY A 31 -2.15 -1.34 -4.02
C GLY A 31 -2.40 -0.38 -2.87
N HIS A 32 -1.54 0.64 -2.74
CA HIS A 32 -1.51 1.66 -1.69
C HIS A 32 -1.15 1.15 -0.29
N GLY A 33 -2.02 0.38 0.37
CA GLY A 33 -1.78 -0.16 1.71
C GLY A 33 -1.45 0.87 2.80
N VAL A 34 -1.85 2.14 2.62
CA VAL A 34 -1.48 3.27 3.50
C VAL A 34 -1.83 2.99 4.97
N THR A 35 -3.02 2.42 5.21
CA THR A 35 -3.52 2.18 6.56
C THR A 35 -2.81 1.04 7.30
N ALA A 36 -2.00 0.20 6.62
CA ALA A 36 -1.21 -0.84 7.29
C ALA A 36 -0.25 -0.29 8.35
N SER A 37 0.20 0.96 8.19
CA SER A 37 1.04 1.65 9.18
C SER A 37 0.40 1.83 10.57
N ARG A 38 -0.93 1.66 10.66
CA ARG A 38 -1.72 1.79 11.90
C ARG A 38 -1.88 0.45 12.63
N ASP A 39 -1.45 -0.66 12.04
CA ASP A 39 -1.61 -2.01 12.55
C ASP A 39 -0.24 -2.73 12.60
N PRO A 40 0.39 -2.81 13.78
CA PRO A 40 1.68 -3.48 13.95
C PRO A 40 1.66 -4.97 13.58
N GLU A 41 0.55 -5.67 13.79
CA GLU A 41 0.44 -7.09 13.46
C GLU A 41 0.38 -7.29 11.95
N LEU A 42 -0.30 -6.39 11.24
CA LEU A 42 -0.32 -6.38 9.79
C LEU A 42 1.06 -6.08 9.20
N ILE A 43 1.83 -5.15 9.78
CA ILE A 43 3.23 -4.90 9.39
C ILE A 43 4.06 -6.19 9.46
N ASP A 44 3.96 -6.91 10.58
CA ASP A 44 4.69 -8.16 10.77
C ASP A 44 4.21 -9.26 9.80
N CYS A 45 2.91 -9.28 9.49
CA CYS A 45 2.32 -10.18 8.50
C CYS A 45 2.87 -9.91 7.09
N LEU A 46 2.89 -8.64 6.67
CA LEU A 46 3.40 -8.21 5.36
C LEU A 46 4.87 -8.60 5.19
N LEU A 47 5.69 -8.38 6.22
CA LEU A 47 7.10 -8.78 6.22
C LEU A 47 7.26 -10.31 6.16
N LYS A 48 6.57 -11.06 7.04
CA LYS A 48 6.67 -12.53 7.11
C LYS A 48 6.21 -13.22 5.83
N ARG A 49 5.20 -12.66 5.17
CA ARG A 49 4.61 -13.20 3.94
C ARG A 49 5.23 -12.63 2.67
N ASP A 50 6.21 -11.75 2.79
CA ASP A 50 6.89 -11.11 1.67
C ASP A 50 5.95 -10.38 0.69
N ILE A 51 4.91 -9.74 1.23
CA ILE A 51 3.90 -9.03 0.42
C ILE A 51 4.41 -7.63 0.13
N THR A 52 4.49 -7.29 -1.17
CA THR A 52 4.96 -5.98 -1.62
C THR A 52 3.82 -4.96 -1.56
N ILE A 53 4.12 -3.75 -1.08
CA ILE A 53 3.15 -2.63 -1.09
C ILE A 53 3.51 -1.61 -2.17
N GLU A 54 2.54 -1.30 -3.02
CA GLU A 54 2.68 -0.35 -4.13
C GLU A 54 2.28 1.04 -3.65
N MET A 55 3.25 1.86 -3.27
CA MET A 55 3.00 3.21 -2.75
C MET A 55 2.83 4.20 -3.89
N CYS A 56 1.87 5.12 -3.75
CA CYS A 56 1.58 6.16 -4.74
C CYS A 56 1.57 7.54 -4.05
N PRO A 57 2.72 8.11 -3.64
CA PRO A 57 2.76 9.25 -2.71
C PRO A 57 1.95 10.47 -3.14
N THR A 58 2.00 10.83 -4.44
CA THR A 58 1.24 11.97 -4.95
C THR A 58 -0.26 11.66 -5.03
N SER A 59 -0.64 10.47 -5.51
CA SER A 59 -2.04 10.04 -5.48
C SER A 59 -2.59 10.07 -4.05
N ASN A 60 -1.88 9.46 -3.09
CA ASN A 60 -2.34 9.40 -1.71
C ASN A 60 -2.47 10.78 -1.05
N LEU A 61 -1.67 11.77 -1.47
CA LEU A 61 -1.87 13.16 -1.06
C LEU A 61 -3.12 13.78 -1.72
N ARG A 62 -3.30 13.55 -3.03
CA ARG A 62 -4.38 14.15 -3.84
C ARG A 62 -5.75 13.55 -3.52
N THR A 63 -5.83 12.27 -3.16
CA THR A 63 -7.04 11.60 -2.68
C THR A 63 -7.34 11.95 -1.21
N GLY A 64 -6.40 12.60 -0.51
CA GLY A 64 -6.57 13.04 0.88
C GLY A 64 -6.42 11.93 1.91
N VAL A 65 -6.02 10.71 1.51
CA VAL A 65 -5.77 9.61 2.45
C VAL A 65 -4.59 9.90 3.38
N VAL A 66 -3.61 10.68 2.90
CA VAL A 66 -2.58 11.28 3.76
C VAL A 66 -2.70 12.81 3.79
N PRO A 67 -2.45 13.44 4.94
CA PRO A 67 -2.56 14.90 5.08
C PRO A 67 -1.35 15.66 4.51
N SER A 68 -0.20 15.00 4.36
CA SER A 68 1.02 15.56 3.76
C SER A 68 2.00 14.45 3.38
N LEU A 69 2.95 14.73 2.48
CA LEU A 69 4.00 13.78 2.10
C LEU A 69 4.91 13.41 3.28
N GLN A 70 5.13 14.33 4.21
CA GLN A 70 5.93 14.07 5.43
C GLN A 70 5.25 13.08 6.38
N LYS A 71 3.92 12.97 6.29
CA LYS A 71 3.11 12.00 7.05
C LYS A 71 2.81 10.73 6.25
N HIS A 72 3.40 10.56 5.07
CA HIS A 72 3.21 9.38 4.24
C HIS A 72 3.93 8.16 4.83
N PRO A 73 3.28 6.98 4.91
CA PRO A 73 3.84 5.82 5.63
C PRO A 73 4.94 5.06 4.89
N ILE A 74 5.25 5.41 3.64
CA ILE A 74 6.29 4.76 2.84
C ILE A 74 7.62 4.59 3.58
N ARG A 75 8.04 5.60 4.35
CA ARG A 75 9.29 5.52 5.11
C ARG A 75 9.20 4.50 6.23
N THR A 76 8.08 4.43 6.93
CA THR A 76 7.81 3.44 7.97
C THR A 76 7.93 2.01 7.43
N PHE A 77 7.35 1.74 6.25
CA PHE A 77 7.45 0.42 5.63
C PHE A 77 8.89 0.07 5.22
N PHE A 78 9.59 1.02 4.61
CA PHE A 78 11.00 0.86 4.22
C PHE A 78 11.89 0.57 5.44
N ASP A 79 11.74 1.33 6.53
CA ASP A 79 12.52 1.15 7.77
C ASP A 79 12.22 -0.18 8.47
N ARG A 80 11.06 -0.78 8.21
CA ARG A 80 10.65 -2.11 8.70
C ARG A 80 11.01 -3.24 7.72
N CYS A 81 11.82 -2.95 6.71
CA CYS A 81 12.25 -3.90 5.67
C CYS A 81 11.11 -4.51 4.85
N ILE A 82 9.94 -3.86 4.82
CA ILE A 82 8.84 -4.27 3.93
C ILE A 82 9.18 -3.83 2.51
N LYS A 83 8.96 -4.71 1.53
CA LYS A 83 9.12 -4.39 0.11
C LYS A 83 8.09 -3.32 -0.29
N VAL A 84 8.60 -2.19 -0.73
CA VAL A 84 7.80 -1.09 -1.25
C VAL A 84 8.27 -0.68 -2.64
N THR A 85 7.33 -0.28 -3.49
CA THR A 85 7.61 0.40 -4.77
C THR A 85 7.03 1.80 -4.74
N VAL A 86 7.58 2.70 -5.56
CA VAL A 86 7.04 4.04 -5.80
C VAL A 86 6.37 4.02 -7.17
N ASN A 87 5.14 4.54 -7.26
CA ASN A 87 4.32 4.48 -8.46
C ASN A 87 3.55 5.80 -8.63
N THR A 88 3.11 6.08 -9.86
CA THR A 88 2.35 7.31 -10.20
C THR A 88 0.86 7.20 -9.93
N ASP A 89 0.32 5.98 -9.90
CA ASP A 89 -1.12 5.70 -9.97
C ASP A 89 -1.70 6.18 -11.30
N ASP A 90 -2.34 7.35 -11.34
CA ASP A 90 -2.92 7.98 -12.52
C ASP A 90 -2.15 9.26 -12.94
N PRO A 91 -1.07 9.15 -13.75
CA PRO A 91 -0.21 10.28 -14.18
C PRO A 91 -0.97 11.52 -14.64
N SER A 92 -1.92 11.34 -15.56
CA SER A 92 -2.68 12.45 -16.16
C SER A 92 -3.65 13.10 -15.17
N MET A 93 -4.21 12.31 -14.24
CA MET A 93 -5.16 12.81 -13.24
C MET A 93 -4.45 13.64 -12.18
N PHE A 94 -3.25 13.21 -11.76
CA PHE A 94 -2.49 13.85 -10.68
C PHE A 94 -1.37 14.78 -11.16
N ASN A 95 -1.20 14.91 -12.48
CA ASN A 95 -0.15 15.71 -13.13
C ASN A 95 1.26 15.31 -12.64
N THR A 96 1.57 14.02 -12.78
CA THR A 96 2.80 13.37 -12.30
C THR A 96 3.40 12.42 -13.33
N ASP A 97 4.70 12.12 -13.19
CA ASP A 97 5.46 11.10 -13.94
C ASP A 97 6.49 10.41 -13.00
N MET A 98 7.23 9.41 -13.49
CA MET A 98 8.26 8.64 -12.76
C MET A 98 9.68 9.20 -12.88
#